data_AF-A0A0U5GQP9-F1
#
_entry.id   AF-A0A0U5GQP9-F1
#
_cell.length_a   1.000
_cell.length_b   1.000
_cell.length_c   1.000
_cell.angle_alpha   90.00
_cell.angle_beta   90.00
_cell.angle_gamma   90.00
#
_symmetry.space_group_name_H-M   'P 1'
#
loop_
_entity.id
_entity.type
_entity.pdbx_description
1 polymer ?
#
loop_
_entity_poly.entity_id
_entity_poly.type
_entity_poly.pdbx_seq_one_letter_code
_entity_poly.pdbx_strand_id
1 'polypeptide(L)'
;MTLLPPTSTTQPSSTRTASSSPGTVTTSTSGKQSCAMSAGTRVAFRASSFHISSPNTNNEDSYWDWTKTPTLYDNPIFAPSSSEDPNIDTSLSGDGTYDVTEQLLRDPTILGFPEGRGGGCVTDGPFVDFPVHMGPFSFLQAFPYAPLPPNAYEYNPRCLQRNLQPAVLASYNNATTVDMLLNAPDIDGFLAVLDPSTSGVMGAHGGGHDTVGPTMADVFASPQDPVFMLHHGMVDRMWALWQGNGVDRVFALNGTAVINNPPGEPLVTTETVIEFGILDRPRKIGELMDAQSAEYCYRYDA
;
A
#
# COMPACT_ATOMS: atom_id res chain seq x y z
N MET A 1 36.69 -77.59 -3.11
CA MET A 1 35.47 -77.40 -3.93
C MET A 1 35.73 -76.19 -4.82
N THR A 2 36.41 -76.33 -5.97
CA THR A 2 35.88 -76.79 -7.29
C THR A 2 34.76 -75.86 -7.77
N LEU A 3 35.07 -74.79 -8.53
CA LEU A 3 35.17 -74.66 -10.01
C LEU A 3 33.91 -74.01 -10.63
N LEU A 4 34.13 -72.82 -11.20
CA LEU A 4 33.61 -72.21 -12.45
C LEU A 4 32.10 -72.00 -12.73
N PRO A 5 31.74 -70.86 -13.39
CA PRO A 5 30.49 -70.64 -14.17
C PRO A 5 30.68 -71.20 -15.62
N PRO A 6 29.93 -70.87 -16.70
CA PRO A 6 28.70 -70.08 -16.93
C PRO A 6 27.66 -70.82 -17.83
N THR A 7 26.51 -70.21 -18.16
CA THR A 7 25.86 -70.39 -19.49
C THR A 7 24.86 -69.28 -19.80
N SER A 8 24.99 -68.71 -21.00
CA SER A 8 24.08 -67.83 -21.71
C SER A 8 22.90 -68.57 -22.33
N THR A 9 21.74 -67.92 -22.48
CA THR A 9 20.79 -68.23 -23.56
C THR A 9 20.02 -67.00 -24.03
N THR A 10 19.76 -67.04 -25.33
CA THR A 10 19.34 -66.05 -26.32
C THR A 10 17.86 -65.61 -26.28
N GLN A 11 17.59 -64.42 -26.85
CA GLN A 11 16.26 -63.91 -27.23
C GLN A 11 15.53 -64.77 -28.29
N PRO A 12 14.24 -64.47 -28.55
CA PRO A 12 13.93 -63.96 -29.89
C PRO A 12 13.06 -62.70 -29.91
N SER A 13 13.19 -61.99 -31.02
CA SER A 13 12.49 -60.79 -31.45
C SER A 13 11.07 -61.08 -31.98
N SER A 14 10.16 -60.11 -31.83
CA SER A 14 9.01 -59.98 -32.73
C SER A 14 8.77 -58.51 -33.07
N THR A 15 8.99 -58.19 -34.34
CA THR A 15 8.60 -56.96 -35.01
C THR A 15 7.09 -56.93 -35.27
N ARG A 16 6.44 -55.78 -35.04
CA ARG A 16 5.24 -55.42 -35.80
C ARG A 16 5.21 -53.91 -36.06
N THR A 17 5.09 -53.60 -37.34
CA THR A 17 5.15 -52.28 -37.97
C THR A 17 3.82 -51.51 -37.90
N ALA A 18 3.95 -50.20 -37.69
CA ALA A 18 3.23 -49.04 -38.25
C ALA A 18 1.69 -48.95 -38.24
N SER A 19 1.16 -47.88 -37.65
CA SER A 19 0.37 -46.89 -38.41
C SER A 19 0.46 -45.50 -37.76
N SER A 20 0.66 -44.49 -38.61
CA SER A 20 0.73 -43.07 -38.29
C SER A 20 -0.56 -42.38 -38.74
N SER A 21 -1.15 -41.53 -37.89
CA SER A 21 -2.02 -40.40 -38.28
C SER A 21 -2.10 -39.37 -37.14
N PRO A 22 -2.32 -38.08 -37.46
CA PRO A 22 -1.76 -36.96 -36.71
C PRO A 22 -2.62 -36.56 -35.51
N GLY A 23 -2.01 -36.56 -34.32
CA GLY A 23 -2.57 -35.93 -33.12
C GLY A 23 -2.33 -34.43 -33.15
N THR A 24 -3.43 -33.68 -33.14
CA THR A 24 -3.51 -32.22 -33.06
C THR A 24 -2.59 -31.66 -31.96
N VAL A 25 -1.67 -30.78 -32.32
CA VAL A 25 -0.93 -29.95 -31.36
C VAL A 25 -1.91 -28.92 -30.82
N THR A 26 -2.52 -29.19 -29.66
CA THR A 26 -3.10 -28.13 -28.84
C THR A 26 -1.95 -27.42 -28.13
N THR A 27 -1.62 -26.24 -28.63
CA THR A 27 -0.81 -25.24 -27.93
C THR A 27 -1.37 -25.05 -26.51
N SER A 28 -0.60 -25.41 -25.49
CA SER A 28 -0.93 -24.99 -24.12
C SER A 28 -0.70 -23.49 -24.04
N THR A 29 -1.77 -22.71 -24.12
CA THR A 29 -1.79 -21.38 -23.53
C THR A 29 -1.41 -21.52 -22.06
N SER A 30 -0.46 -20.72 -21.61
CA SER A 30 -0.05 -20.59 -20.23
C SER A 30 -1.30 -20.48 -19.34
N GLY A 31 -1.52 -21.50 -18.52
CA GLY A 31 -2.63 -21.53 -17.59
C GLY A 31 -2.45 -20.38 -16.60
N LYS A 32 -3.36 -19.41 -16.62
CA LYS A 32 -3.59 -18.53 -15.47
C LYS A 32 -3.84 -19.43 -14.28
N GLN A 33 -2.93 -19.40 -13.31
CA GLN A 33 -3.07 -20.16 -12.08
C GLN A 33 -4.31 -19.59 -11.36
N SER A 34 -5.38 -20.39 -11.32
CA SER A 34 -6.60 -20.04 -10.59
C SER A 34 -6.23 -19.87 -9.13
N CYS A 35 -6.62 -18.75 -8.51
CA CYS A 35 -6.53 -18.58 -7.06
C CYS A 35 -7.24 -19.75 -6.35
N ALA A 36 -6.46 -20.73 -5.90
CA ALA A 36 -6.94 -21.73 -4.98
C ALA A 36 -6.67 -21.17 -3.59
N MET A 37 -7.69 -20.61 -2.93
CA MET A 37 -7.58 -20.21 -1.52
C MET A 37 -7.18 -21.45 -0.71
N SER A 38 -5.92 -21.48 -0.26
CA SER A 38 -5.50 -22.42 0.77
C SER A 38 -6.24 -22.07 2.05
N ALA A 39 -6.93 -23.05 2.66
CA ALA A 39 -7.63 -22.90 3.93
C ALA A 39 -6.65 -22.84 5.14
N GLY A 40 -5.56 -22.09 4.99
CA GLY A 40 -4.59 -21.78 6.04
C GLY A 40 -4.95 -20.48 6.74
N THR A 41 -4.81 -20.48 8.07
CA THR A 41 -5.06 -19.39 9.02
C THR A 41 -5.25 -17.99 8.41
N ARG A 42 -6.50 -17.55 8.37
CA ARG A 42 -6.86 -16.16 8.05
C ARG A 42 -6.22 -15.24 9.11
N VAL A 43 -5.13 -14.56 8.75
CA VAL A 43 -4.74 -13.33 9.45
C VAL A 43 -5.73 -12.27 8.96
N ALA A 44 -6.94 -12.32 9.52
CA ALA A 44 -7.84 -11.20 9.46
C ALA A 44 -7.27 -10.14 10.39
N PHE A 45 -6.99 -8.94 9.88
CA PHE A 45 -7.04 -7.75 10.71
C PHE A 45 -8.41 -7.76 11.40
N ARG A 46 -8.47 -8.19 12.67
CA ARG A 46 -9.63 -7.95 13.53
C ARG A 46 -9.59 -6.47 13.97
N ALA A 47 -9.62 -5.56 13.00
CA ALA A 47 -10.28 -4.28 13.20
C ALA A 47 -11.76 -4.63 13.34
N SER A 48 -12.25 -4.68 14.58
CA SER A 48 -13.59 -5.21 14.91
C SER A 48 -14.74 -4.35 14.38
N SER A 49 -14.49 -3.49 13.39
CA SER A 49 -15.46 -2.58 12.78
C SER A 49 -15.22 -2.28 11.29
N PHE A 50 -14.18 -2.80 10.64
CA PHE A 50 -13.99 -2.65 9.18
C PHE A 50 -14.06 -4.01 8.50
N HIS A 51 -15.27 -4.40 8.09
CA HIS A 51 -15.48 -5.51 7.16
C HIS A 51 -15.24 -5.00 5.74
N ILE A 52 -14.04 -5.19 5.20
CA ILE A 52 -13.85 -5.25 3.74
C ILE A 52 -13.64 -6.72 3.38
N SER A 53 -14.75 -7.46 3.39
CA SER A 53 -14.80 -8.76 2.73
C SER A 53 -16.24 -9.03 2.29
N SER A 54 -16.54 -8.72 1.03
CA SER A 54 -17.67 -9.31 0.32
C SER A 54 -17.16 -9.89 -0.99
N PRO A 55 -17.51 -11.15 -1.35
CA PRO A 55 -17.09 -11.75 -2.61
C PRO A 55 -17.72 -11.11 -3.87
N ASN A 56 -18.52 -10.05 -3.73
CA ASN A 56 -19.39 -9.52 -4.80
C ASN A 56 -19.60 -7.98 -4.77
N THR A 57 -18.76 -7.21 -4.08
CA THR A 57 -18.74 -5.75 -4.23
C THR A 57 -17.67 -5.40 -5.26
N ASN A 58 -18.02 -4.58 -6.26
CA ASN A 58 -17.02 -3.95 -7.12
C ASN A 58 -16.00 -3.25 -6.21
N ASN A 59 -14.69 -3.43 -6.43
CA ASN A 59 -13.59 -3.07 -5.52
C ASN A 59 -13.41 -1.55 -5.30
N GLU A 60 -14.38 -0.71 -5.66
CA GLU A 60 -14.29 0.76 -5.57
C GLU A 60 -14.25 1.27 -4.11
N ASP A 61 -14.72 0.48 -3.13
CA ASP A 61 -14.78 0.87 -1.70
C ASP A 61 -13.49 0.57 -0.90
N SER A 62 -12.42 0.08 -1.56
CA SER A 62 -11.20 -0.37 -0.88
C SER A 62 -10.00 0.58 -1.00
N TYR A 63 -10.17 1.72 -1.67
CA TYR A 63 -9.12 2.72 -1.85
C TYR A 63 -9.68 4.12 -2.05
N TRP A 64 -8.88 5.14 -1.76
CA TRP A 64 -9.21 6.53 -2.06
C TRP A 64 -8.61 6.92 -3.40
N ASP A 65 -9.45 6.96 -4.44
CA ASP A 65 -9.04 7.54 -5.73
C ASP A 65 -8.85 9.06 -5.60
N TRP A 66 -7.58 9.48 -5.56
CA TRP A 66 -7.23 10.88 -5.41
C TRP A 66 -7.79 11.80 -6.50
N THR A 67 -8.12 11.24 -7.67
CA THR A 67 -8.50 12.02 -8.86
C THR A 67 -10.00 12.28 -8.97
N LYS A 68 -10.84 11.52 -8.26
CA LYS A 68 -12.31 11.57 -8.43
C LYS A 68 -12.95 12.84 -7.86
N THR A 69 -12.27 13.59 -7.00
CA THR A 69 -12.83 14.79 -6.36
C THR A 69 -11.80 15.93 -6.34
N PRO A 70 -12.00 16.99 -7.13
CA PRO A 70 -11.01 18.07 -7.24
C PRO A 70 -10.87 18.90 -5.97
N THR A 71 -11.85 18.82 -5.04
CA THR A 71 -11.71 19.39 -3.70
C THR A 71 -11.95 18.31 -2.64
N LEU A 72 -11.13 18.30 -1.59
CA LEU A 72 -11.30 17.39 -0.45
C LEU A 72 -12.62 17.62 0.28
N TYR A 73 -13.12 18.85 0.29
CA TYR A 73 -14.33 19.22 1.03
C TYR A 73 -15.61 18.63 0.43
N ASP A 74 -15.59 18.32 -0.87
CA ASP A 74 -16.72 17.68 -1.57
C ASP A 74 -16.53 16.16 -1.67
N ASN A 75 -15.44 15.63 -1.11
CA ASN A 75 -15.15 14.21 -1.17
C ASN A 75 -15.97 13.44 -0.11
N PRO A 76 -16.73 12.39 -0.49
CA PRO A 76 -17.54 11.61 0.44
C PRO A 76 -16.77 11.02 1.63
N ILE A 77 -15.48 10.70 1.45
CA ILE A 77 -14.61 10.21 2.53
C ILE A 77 -14.48 11.25 3.64
N PHE A 78 -14.51 12.54 3.30
CA PHE A 78 -14.34 13.67 4.22
C PHE A 78 -15.60 14.51 4.38
N ALA A 79 -16.77 13.98 4.01
CA ALA A 79 -18.01 14.72 4.08
C ALA A 79 -18.39 15.03 5.54
N PRO A 80 -18.72 16.30 5.86
CA PRO A 80 -19.17 16.69 7.19
C PRO A 80 -20.56 16.15 7.47
N SER A 81 -20.89 15.93 8.75
CA SER A 81 -22.18 15.34 9.14
C SER A 81 -23.40 16.23 8.86
N SER A 82 -23.17 17.50 8.54
CA SER A 82 -24.19 18.46 8.14
C SER A 82 -24.43 18.51 6.63
N SER A 83 -23.69 17.74 5.82
CA SER A 83 -23.97 17.65 4.39
C SER A 83 -25.33 16.98 4.17
N GLU A 84 -26.08 17.41 3.15
CA GLU A 84 -27.33 16.73 2.75
C GLU A 84 -27.06 15.37 2.07
N ASP A 85 -25.83 14.86 2.17
CA ASP A 85 -25.43 13.57 1.62
C ASP A 85 -26.09 12.45 2.45
N PRO A 86 -26.94 11.60 1.83
CA PRO A 86 -27.52 10.45 2.52
C PRO A 86 -26.48 9.45 3.04
N ASN A 87 -25.21 9.58 2.61
CA ASN A 87 -24.08 8.74 3.01
C ASN A 87 -23.26 9.33 4.17
N ILE A 88 -23.88 10.21 4.96
CA ILE A 88 -23.28 10.88 6.11
C ILE A 88 -22.61 9.92 7.12
N ASP A 89 -23.21 8.73 7.29
CA ASP A 89 -22.74 7.68 8.18
C ASP A 89 -21.63 6.81 7.55
N THR A 90 -21.25 7.08 6.31
CA THR A 90 -20.20 6.36 5.58
C THR A 90 -18.94 7.19 5.34
N SER A 91 -18.90 8.46 5.77
CA SER A 91 -17.65 9.22 5.75
C SER A 91 -16.71 8.71 6.83
N LEU A 92 -15.42 9.02 6.66
CA LEU A 92 -14.41 8.81 7.69
C LEU A 92 -14.23 10.09 8.52
N SER A 93 -15.33 10.80 8.78
CA SER A 93 -15.40 12.15 9.36
C SER A 93 -14.81 13.27 8.50
N GLY A 94 -15.15 14.53 8.81
CA GLY A 94 -14.73 15.71 8.06
C GLY A 94 -13.42 16.36 8.54
N ASP A 95 -13.36 17.69 8.40
CA ASP A 95 -12.23 18.53 8.80
C ASP A 95 -12.19 18.78 10.33
N GLY A 96 -11.06 19.32 10.79
CA GLY A 96 -10.88 19.73 12.18
C GLY A 96 -11.42 21.13 12.49
N THR A 97 -11.54 21.47 13.78
CA THR A 97 -11.67 22.85 14.23
C THR A 97 -10.47 23.66 13.77
N TYR A 98 -10.65 24.94 13.45
CA TYR A 98 -9.53 25.81 13.10
C TYR A 98 -8.49 25.90 14.24
N ASP A 99 -7.22 25.60 13.95
CA ASP A 99 -6.10 25.75 14.88
C ASP A 99 -4.98 26.60 14.26
N VAL A 100 -4.77 27.79 14.81
CA VAL A 100 -3.76 28.75 14.33
C VAL A 100 -2.33 28.21 14.44
N THR A 101 -2.04 27.37 15.44
CA THR A 101 -0.70 26.81 15.64
C THR A 101 -0.36 25.86 14.50
N GLU A 102 -1.32 25.03 14.09
CA GLU A 102 -1.14 24.13 12.96
C GLU A 102 -1.02 24.89 11.64
N GLN A 103 -1.79 25.97 11.43
CA GLN A 103 -1.62 26.78 10.23
C GLN A 103 -0.21 27.40 10.14
N LEU A 104 0.38 27.81 11.27
CA LEU A 104 1.75 28.34 11.31
C LEU A 104 2.82 27.29 11.02
N LEU A 105 2.59 26.01 11.37
CA LEU A 105 3.50 24.92 11.00
C LEU A 105 3.47 24.64 9.50
N ARG A 106 2.39 25.04 8.83
CA ARG A 106 2.19 24.90 7.38
C ARG A 106 2.24 26.21 6.63
N ASP A 107 2.97 27.20 7.17
CA ASP A 107 3.06 28.55 6.62
C ASP A 107 3.31 28.53 5.10
N PRO A 108 2.43 29.16 4.30
CA PRO A 108 2.56 29.24 2.84
C PRO A 108 3.91 29.79 2.37
N THR A 109 4.60 30.59 3.18
CA THR A 109 5.93 31.14 2.86
C THR A 109 7.06 30.13 3.05
N ILE A 110 6.81 29.04 3.78
CA ILE A 110 7.76 27.96 4.06
C ILE A 110 7.47 26.74 3.18
N LEU A 111 6.19 26.35 3.06
CA LEU A 111 5.76 25.15 2.33
C LEU A 111 5.15 25.43 0.94
N GLY A 112 4.78 26.67 0.63
CA GLY A 112 4.25 27.05 -0.68
C GLY A 112 2.76 26.77 -0.90
N PHE A 113 2.02 26.34 0.13
CA PHE A 113 0.59 26.01 0.04
C PHE A 113 -0.28 26.95 0.87
N PRO A 114 -1.50 27.29 0.43
CA PRO A 114 -2.45 28.05 1.25
C PRO A 114 -2.85 27.26 2.51
N GLU A 115 -3.18 28.01 3.57
CA GLU A 115 -3.73 27.44 4.81
C GLU A 115 -4.99 26.61 4.55
N GLY A 116 -5.14 25.52 5.31
CA GLY A 116 -6.39 24.76 5.37
C GLY A 116 -7.43 25.45 6.26
N ARG A 117 -8.55 24.76 6.53
CA ARG A 117 -9.65 25.31 7.36
C ARG A 117 -9.68 24.74 8.77
N GLY A 118 -8.91 23.69 9.03
CA GLY A 118 -8.89 22.95 10.29
C GLY A 118 -7.61 23.14 11.09
N GLY A 119 -7.07 22.02 11.56
CA GLY A 119 -5.85 21.92 12.37
C GLY A 119 -6.08 21.25 13.72
N GLY A 120 -7.25 21.42 14.30
CA GLY A 120 -7.66 20.84 15.57
C GLY A 120 -8.47 19.56 15.42
N CYS A 121 -9.25 19.24 16.45
CA CYS A 121 -10.06 18.02 16.50
C CYS A 121 -11.10 18.01 15.39
N VAL A 122 -11.30 16.87 14.75
CA VAL A 122 -12.43 16.58 13.87
C VAL A 122 -13.74 17.00 14.56
N THR A 123 -14.61 17.71 13.84
CA THR A 123 -15.82 18.31 14.43
C THR A 123 -17.08 17.46 14.33
N ASP A 124 -17.10 16.45 13.47
CA ASP A 124 -18.29 15.67 13.16
C ASP A 124 -18.00 14.28 12.56
N GLY A 125 -19.06 13.53 12.25
CA GLY A 125 -19.00 12.21 11.63
C GLY A 125 -18.66 11.06 12.59
N PRO A 126 -18.53 9.82 12.08
CA PRO A 126 -18.43 8.61 12.91
C PRO A 126 -17.18 8.55 13.82
N PHE A 127 -16.16 9.36 13.54
CA PHE A 127 -14.87 9.35 14.25
C PHE A 127 -14.62 10.60 15.09
N VAL A 128 -15.65 11.41 15.37
CA VAL A 128 -15.51 12.61 16.23
C VAL A 128 -14.99 12.27 17.64
N ASP A 129 -15.43 11.16 18.22
CA ASP A 129 -15.00 10.67 19.53
C ASP A 129 -13.88 9.60 19.43
N PHE A 130 -13.25 9.44 18.26
CA PHE A 130 -12.20 8.46 18.06
C PHE A 130 -10.88 8.89 18.73
N PRO A 131 -10.34 8.09 19.67
CA PRO A 131 -9.10 8.43 20.34
C PRO A 131 -7.87 8.00 19.53
N VAL A 132 -6.97 8.95 19.29
CA VAL A 132 -5.59 8.70 18.86
C VAL A 132 -4.75 8.50 20.12
N HIS A 133 -3.93 7.45 20.17
CA HIS A 133 -3.26 6.99 21.40
C HIS A 133 -1.74 7.18 21.42
N MET A 134 -1.09 7.33 20.26
CA MET A 134 0.36 7.47 20.14
C MET A 134 0.74 8.79 19.46
N GLY A 135 1.97 9.26 19.68
CA GLY A 135 2.45 10.54 19.14
C GLY A 135 1.87 11.77 19.87
N PRO A 136 1.89 12.97 19.26
CA PRO A 136 2.46 13.24 17.95
C PRO A 136 3.99 13.08 17.97
N PHE A 137 4.54 12.55 16.90
CA PHE A 137 5.97 12.47 16.65
C PHE A 137 6.37 13.57 15.67
N SER A 138 7.52 14.20 15.93
CA SER A 138 8.09 15.18 15.01
C SER A 138 8.59 14.50 13.75
N PHE A 139 8.46 15.18 12.62
CA PHE A 139 9.13 14.80 11.37
C PHE A 139 10.65 14.64 11.54
N LEU A 140 11.26 15.28 12.55
CA LEU A 140 12.68 15.09 12.89
C LEU A 140 13.02 13.65 13.32
N GLN A 141 12.04 12.85 13.75
CA GLN A 141 12.23 11.43 13.99
C GLN A 141 12.26 10.60 12.69
N ALA A 142 11.73 11.12 11.57
CA ALA A 142 11.72 10.46 10.27
C ALA A 142 12.99 10.74 9.44
N PHE A 143 14.15 10.78 10.11
CA PHE A 143 15.47 10.89 9.48
C PHE A 143 16.30 9.61 9.71
N PRO A 144 17.24 9.30 8.82
CA PRO A 144 18.13 8.15 8.99
C PRO A 144 18.78 8.14 10.38
N TYR A 145 18.63 7.03 11.11
CA TYR A 145 19.22 6.80 12.43
C TYR A 145 18.79 7.79 13.52
N ALA A 146 17.71 8.55 13.32
CA ALA A 146 17.16 9.38 14.37
C ALA A 146 16.78 8.52 15.59
N PRO A 147 17.10 8.96 16.83
CA PRO A 147 16.77 8.19 18.02
C PRO A 147 15.25 8.16 18.22
N LEU A 148 14.75 7.05 18.77
CA LEU A 148 13.39 7.00 19.26
C LEU A 148 13.20 8.03 20.38
N PRO A 149 12.12 8.82 20.36
CA PRO A 149 11.86 9.78 21.42
C PRO A 149 11.55 9.01 22.72
N PRO A 150 11.84 9.57 23.91
CA PRO A 150 11.62 8.88 25.19
C PRO A 150 10.19 8.39 25.38
N ASN A 151 9.22 9.09 24.80
CA ASN A 151 7.79 8.81 24.87
C ASN A 151 7.27 8.01 23.67
N ALA A 152 8.12 7.33 22.89
CA ALA A 152 7.74 6.59 21.68
C ALA A 152 6.58 5.60 21.86
N TYR A 153 6.41 5.07 23.07
CA TYR A 153 5.39 4.07 23.41
C TYR A 153 4.46 4.52 24.55
N GLU A 154 4.51 5.79 24.93
CA GLU A 154 3.65 6.31 26.00
C GLU A 154 2.20 6.43 25.50
N TYR A 155 1.25 6.06 26.37
CA TYR A 155 -0.17 6.24 26.11
C TYR A 155 -0.54 7.73 26.20
N ASN A 156 -0.92 8.33 25.07
CA ASN A 156 -1.23 9.74 24.94
C ASN A 156 -2.57 9.97 24.20
N PRO A 157 -3.72 9.68 24.86
CA PRO A 157 -5.04 9.78 24.24
C PRO A 157 -5.41 11.23 23.93
N ARG A 158 -5.83 11.48 22.69
CA ARG A 158 -6.34 12.77 22.20
C ARG A 158 -7.32 12.55 21.06
N CYS A 159 -8.01 13.60 20.64
CA CYS A 159 -8.90 13.56 19.49
C CYS A 159 -8.13 13.30 18.18
N LEU A 160 -8.83 12.78 17.18
CA LEU A 160 -8.38 12.79 15.79
C LEU A 160 -8.29 14.24 15.28
N GLN A 161 -7.13 14.65 14.77
CA GLN A 161 -6.91 16.01 14.25
C GLN A 161 -6.71 16.00 12.74
N ARG A 162 -7.35 16.96 12.04
CA ARG A 162 -7.26 17.11 10.58
C ARG A 162 -7.20 18.57 10.17
N ASN A 163 -6.54 18.81 9.03
CA ASN A 163 -6.43 20.09 8.36
C ASN A 163 -6.47 19.81 6.85
N LEU A 164 -7.67 19.68 6.29
CA LEU A 164 -7.83 19.31 4.88
C LEU A 164 -7.25 20.40 3.97
N GLN A 165 -6.33 20.01 3.09
CA GLN A 165 -5.54 20.91 2.23
C GLN A 165 -5.67 20.55 0.74
N PRO A 166 -6.73 21.02 0.05
CA PRO A 166 -6.94 20.72 -1.37
C PRO A 166 -5.78 21.11 -2.29
N ALA A 167 -5.01 22.14 -1.94
CA ALA A 167 -3.86 22.57 -2.72
C ALA A 167 -2.73 21.53 -2.75
N VAL A 168 -2.49 20.83 -1.64
CA VAL A 168 -1.51 19.74 -1.57
C VAL A 168 -1.97 18.57 -2.46
N LEU A 169 -3.24 18.18 -2.35
CA LEU A 169 -3.83 17.14 -3.21
C LEU A 169 -3.68 17.49 -4.70
N ALA A 170 -4.02 18.73 -5.07
CA ALA A 170 -3.93 19.20 -6.45
C ALA A 170 -2.49 19.17 -7.00
N SER A 171 -1.48 19.37 -6.15
CA SER A 171 -0.07 19.35 -6.55
C SER A 171 0.49 17.93 -6.70
N TYR A 172 0.13 17.00 -5.82
CA TYR A 172 0.80 15.69 -5.72
C TYR A 172 -0.07 14.49 -6.12
N ASN A 173 -1.39 14.64 -6.18
CA ASN A 173 -2.30 13.52 -6.35
C ASN A 173 -3.36 13.79 -7.42
N ASN A 174 -2.90 14.27 -8.58
CA ASN A 174 -3.74 14.57 -9.74
C ASN A 174 -3.60 13.50 -10.86
N ALA A 175 -4.41 13.63 -11.90
CA ALA A 175 -4.40 12.70 -13.05
C ALA A 175 -3.02 12.60 -13.72
N THR A 176 -2.29 13.71 -13.85
CA THR A 176 -0.92 13.70 -14.39
C THR A 176 0.02 12.85 -13.55
N THR A 177 -0.14 12.88 -12.23
CA THR A 177 0.66 12.06 -11.31
C THR A 177 0.34 10.58 -11.45
N VAL A 178 -0.95 10.23 -11.57
CA VAL A 178 -1.38 8.85 -11.87
C VAL A 178 -0.80 8.39 -13.21
N ASP A 179 -0.84 9.21 -14.25
CA ASP A 179 -0.24 8.89 -15.55
C ASP A 179 1.26 8.66 -15.45
N MET A 180 1.99 9.51 -14.70
CA MET A 180 3.42 9.34 -14.47
C MET A 180 3.74 8.03 -13.75
N LEU A 181 2.97 7.66 -12.73
CA LEU A 181 3.12 6.40 -11.99
C LEU A 181 2.92 5.19 -12.92
N LEU A 182 1.81 5.14 -13.65
CA LEU A 182 1.47 4.00 -14.50
C LEU A 182 2.43 3.82 -15.68
N ASN A 183 2.98 4.93 -16.19
CA ASN A 183 3.93 4.94 -17.30
C ASN A 183 5.40 4.97 -16.88
N ALA A 184 5.71 4.93 -15.58
CA ALA A 184 7.10 4.90 -15.11
C ALA A 184 7.85 3.70 -15.73
N PRO A 185 9.07 3.88 -16.25
CA PRO A 185 9.76 2.84 -17.01
C PRO A 185 10.24 1.68 -16.12
N ASP A 186 10.66 1.99 -14.90
CA ASP A 186 11.26 1.09 -13.91
C ASP A 186 10.83 1.51 -12.48
N ILE A 187 11.27 0.73 -11.49
CA ILE A 187 10.94 0.97 -10.08
C ILE A 187 11.51 2.30 -9.57
N ASP A 188 12.63 2.76 -10.13
CA ASP A 188 13.24 4.05 -9.77
C ASP A 188 12.37 5.21 -10.19
N GLY A 189 11.90 5.20 -11.44
CA GLY A 189 10.95 6.19 -11.96
C GLY A 189 9.61 6.15 -11.21
N PHE A 190 9.14 4.96 -10.82
CA PHE A 190 7.91 4.81 -10.05
C PHE A 190 8.04 5.43 -8.65
N LEU A 191 9.09 5.06 -7.91
CA LEU A 191 9.36 5.58 -6.57
C LEU A 191 9.69 7.09 -6.59
N ALA A 192 10.33 7.60 -7.64
CA ALA A 192 10.59 9.04 -7.79
C ALA A 192 9.32 9.90 -7.93
N VAL A 193 8.18 9.28 -8.25
CA VAL A 193 6.87 9.96 -8.30
C VAL A 193 6.03 9.64 -7.08
N LEU A 194 6.07 8.38 -6.61
CA LEU A 194 5.28 7.92 -5.48
C LEU A 194 5.86 8.38 -4.13
N ASP A 195 7.09 7.98 -3.83
CA ASP A 195 7.73 8.13 -2.52
C ASP A 195 9.25 8.31 -2.67
N PRO A 196 9.71 9.52 -3.06
CA PRO A 196 11.11 9.76 -3.37
C PRO A 196 11.99 9.60 -2.12
N SER A 197 13.10 8.86 -2.23
CA SER A 197 14.06 8.76 -1.11
C SER A 197 14.91 10.02 -0.90
N THR A 198 14.69 11.08 -1.68
CA THR A 198 15.42 12.34 -1.50
C THR A 198 14.78 13.11 -0.34
N SER A 199 15.55 13.31 0.74
CA SER A 199 15.10 14.06 1.91
C SER A 199 14.48 15.41 1.52
N GLY A 200 13.25 15.65 1.99
CA GLY A 200 12.52 16.90 1.73
C GLY A 200 11.81 16.98 0.38
N VAL A 201 11.85 15.92 -0.44
CA VAL A 201 11.07 15.82 -1.67
C VAL A 201 9.83 14.97 -1.41
N MET A 202 8.66 15.52 -1.73
CA MET A 202 7.38 14.85 -1.54
C MET A 202 6.87 14.26 -2.86
N GLY A 203 6.39 13.02 -2.81
CA GLY A 203 5.67 12.37 -3.90
C GLY A 203 4.18 12.19 -3.57
N ALA A 204 3.47 11.43 -4.40
CA ALA A 204 2.04 11.17 -4.22
C ALA A 204 1.69 10.49 -2.88
N HIS A 205 2.56 9.64 -2.34
CA HIS A 205 2.38 9.01 -1.03
C HIS A 205 2.35 10.08 0.07
N GLY A 206 3.45 10.83 0.22
CA GLY A 206 3.53 11.94 1.18
C GLY A 206 2.44 12.99 0.99
N GLY A 207 2.12 13.34 -0.27
CA GLY A 207 1.05 14.29 -0.59
C GLY A 207 -0.33 13.84 -0.11
N GLY A 208 -0.64 12.54 -0.23
CA GLY A 208 -1.90 11.98 0.27
C GLY A 208 -1.99 11.90 1.79
N HIS A 209 -0.85 11.82 2.48
CA HIS A 209 -0.78 12.00 3.94
C HIS A 209 -0.98 13.46 4.34
N ASP A 210 -0.16 14.36 3.78
CA ASP A 210 -0.12 15.76 4.20
C ASP A 210 -1.40 16.52 3.88
N THR A 211 -2.09 16.14 2.82
CA THR A 211 -3.34 16.79 2.44
C THR A 211 -4.48 16.58 3.44
N VAL A 212 -4.41 15.54 4.29
CA VAL A 212 -5.44 15.27 5.32
C VAL A 212 -5.13 16.00 6.64
N GLY A 213 -3.86 16.22 6.95
CA GLY A 213 -3.41 17.03 8.10
C GLY A 213 -2.74 16.24 9.23
N PRO A 214 -2.67 16.79 10.46
CA PRO A 214 -1.71 16.40 11.48
C PRO A 214 -1.62 14.92 11.80
N THR A 215 -2.77 14.25 11.98
CA THR A 215 -2.77 12.82 12.34
C THR A 215 -2.23 11.96 11.20
N MET A 216 -2.68 12.21 9.96
CA MET A 216 -2.17 11.51 8.77
C MET A 216 -0.74 11.89 8.42
N ALA A 217 -0.29 13.12 8.70
CA ALA A 217 1.06 13.58 8.39
C ALA A 217 2.13 13.06 9.37
N ASP A 218 1.73 12.52 10.53
CA ASP A 218 2.64 11.87 11.46
C ASP A 218 3.14 10.54 10.86
N VAL A 219 4.38 10.52 10.37
CA VAL A 219 4.99 9.37 9.68
C VAL A 219 4.88 8.06 10.47
N PHE A 220 4.88 8.11 11.80
CA PHE A 220 4.83 6.90 12.64
C PHE A 220 3.42 6.60 13.16
N ALA A 221 2.60 7.64 13.35
CA ALA A 221 1.29 7.52 14.00
C ALA A 221 0.10 7.66 13.04
N SER A 222 0.34 7.88 11.74
CA SER A 222 -0.67 8.01 10.68
C SER A 222 -1.66 6.86 10.55
N PRO A 223 -1.34 5.59 10.84
CA PRO A 223 -2.33 4.51 10.81
C PRO A 223 -3.50 4.68 11.79
N GLN A 224 -3.41 5.65 12.71
CA GLN A 224 -4.49 5.97 13.64
C GLN A 224 -5.57 6.85 13.00
N ASP A 225 -5.34 7.49 11.86
CA ASP A 225 -6.41 8.11 11.08
C ASP A 225 -7.10 7.02 10.21
N PRO A 226 -8.44 6.84 10.30
CA PRO A 226 -9.16 5.84 9.52
C PRO A 226 -8.92 5.91 8.01
N VAL A 227 -8.58 7.08 7.47
CA VAL A 227 -8.33 7.30 6.03
C VAL A 227 -7.04 6.63 5.56
N PHE A 228 -6.10 6.33 6.47
CA PHE A 228 -4.82 5.70 6.17
C PHE A 228 -4.96 4.46 5.27
N MET A 229 -5.90 3.58 5.60
CA MET A 229 -6.08 2.33 4.87
C MET A 229 -6.60 2.56 3.44
N LEU A 230 -7.45 3.57 3.22
CA LEU A 230 -7.91 3.93 1.88
C LEU A 230 -6.80 4.60 1.07
N HIS A 231 -5.99 5.46 1.70
CA HIS A 231 -4.81 6.04 1.06
C HIS A 231 -3.83 4.95 0.61
N HIS A 232 -3.46 4.03 1.51
CA HIS A 232 -2.56 2.93 1.18
C HIS A 232 -3.18 1.91 0.21
N GLY A 233 -4.50 1.76 0.19
CA GLY A 233 -5.19 1.01 -0.86
C GLY A 233 -4.98 1.61 -2.25
N MET A 234 -4.89 2.94 -2.37
CA MET A 234 -4.59 3.60 -3.65
C MET A 234 -3.11 3.52 -4.00
N VAL A 235 -2.22 3.59 -3.00
CA VAL A 235 -0.77 3.35 -3.19
C VAL A 235 -0.54 1.94 -3.74
N ASP A 236 -1.14 0.92 -3.11
CA ASP A 236 -1.04 -0.47 -3.55
C ASP A 236 -1.69 -0.67 -4.93
N ARG A 237 -2.82 -0.01 -5.20
CA ARG A 237 -3.44 0.00 -6.54
C ARG A 237 -2.48 0.51 -7.61
N MET A 238 -1.81 1.64 -7.38
CA MET A 238 -0.84 2.18 -8.34
C MET A 238 0.32 1.21 -8.56
N TRP A 239 0.82 0.59 -7.50
CA TRP A 239 1.90 -0.39 -7.60
C TRP A 239 1.48 -1.64 -8.37
N ALA A 240 0.35 -2.24 -8.02
CA ALA A 240 -0.19 -3.44 -8.67
C ALA A 240 -0.51 -3.21 -10.16
N LEU A 241 -1.10 -2.07 -10.51
CA LEU A 241 -1.35 -1.71 -11.91
C LEU A 241 -0.06 -1.47 -12.69
N TRP A 242 0.93 -0.80 -12.08
CA TRP A 242 2.24 -0.61 -12.68
C TRP A 242 2.97 -1.93 -12.93
N GLN A 243 2.93 -2.87 -11.97
CA GLN A 243 3.47 -4.23 -12.11
C GLN A 243 2.75 -5.03 -13.20
N GLY A 244 1.43 -4.88 -13.30
CA GLY A 244 0.60 -5.54 -14.33
C GLY A 244 0.98 -5.18 -15.76
N ASN A 245 1.67 -4.05 -15.97
CA ASN A 245 2.14 -3.59 -17.28
C ASN A 245 3.49 -4.20 -17.73
N GLY A 246 4.10 -5.10 -16.94
CA GLY A 246 5.31 -5.81 -17.38
C GLY A 246 5.80 -6.87 -16.39
N VAL A 247 6.08 -8.09 -16.85
CA VAL A 247 6.50 -9.20 -15.98
C VAL A 247 7.79 -8.92 -15.21
N ASP A 248 8.70 -8.13 -15.78
CA ASP A 248 9.97 -7.76 -15.15
C ASP A 248 9.79 -6.76 -13.98
N ARG A 249 8.57 -6.26 -13.77
CA ARG A 249 8.24 -5.28 -12.72
C ARG A 249 7.82 -5.93 -11.40
N VAL A 250 7.31 -7.16 -11.43
CA VAL A 250 6.75 -7.83 -10.24
C VAL A 250 7.78 -7.89 -9.12
N PHE A 251 9.03 -8.25 -9.42
CA PHE A 251 10.10 -8.35 -8.42
C PHE A 251 11.12 -7.20 -8.50
N ALA A 252 10.76 -6.08 -9.15
CA ALA A 252 11.63 -4.91 -9.22
C ALA A 252 11.70 -4.22 -7.85
N LEU A 253 12.92 -3.97 -7.38
CA LEU A 253 13.22 -3.37 -6.08
C LEU A 253 14.32 -2.32 -6.25
N ASN A 254 14.25 -1.26 -5.45
CA ASN A 254 15.32 -0.28 -5.27
C ASN A 254 15.31 0.27 -3.84
N GLY A 255 16.45 0.78 -3.39
CA GLY A 255 16.62 1.41 -2.08
C GLY A 255 17.14 0.44 -1.01
N THR A 256 17.23 0.97 0.20
CA THR A 256 17.74 0.28 1.40
C THR A 256 16.62 0.19 2.44
N ALA A 257 16.87 -0.56 3.52
CA ALA A 257 15.92 -0.66 4.63
C ALA A 257 15.95 0.57 5.57
N VAL A 258 16.68 1.64 5.21
CA VAL A 258 16.82 2.86 5.99
C VAL A 258 16.22 4.03 5.23
N ILE A 259 15.37 4.82 5.91
CA ILE A 259 14.69 5.98 5.32
C ILE A 259 15.70 6.91 4.61
N ASN A 260 15.29 7.51 3.49
CA ASN A 260 16.11 8.37 2.64
C ASN A 260 17.36 7.73 2.00
N ASN A 261 17.44 6.39 1.98
CA ASN A 261 18.46 5.64 1.25
C ASN A 261 19.91 6.13 1.49
N PRO A 262 20.39 6.18 2.75
CA PRO A 262 21.71 6.73 3.06
C PRO A 262 22.84 5.92 2.41
N PRO A 263 23.96 6.57 2.04
CA PRO A 263 25.05 5.92 1.34
C PRO A 263 25.73 4.86 2.22
N GLY A 264 26.00 3.70 1.64
CA GLY A 264 26.73 2.60 2.30
C GLY A 264 25.84 1.54 2.93
N GLU A 265 24.52 1.75 2.98
CA GLU A 265 23.57 0.71 3.39
C GLU A 265 23.38 -0.35 2.29
N PRO A 266 23.14 -1.62 2.66
CA PRO A 266 22.87 -2.67 1.70
C PRO A 266 21.48 -2.48 1.07
N LEU A 267 21.40 -2.71 -0.23
CA LEU A 267 20.13 -2.70 -0.95
C LEU A 267 19.21 -3.81 -0.42
N VAL A 268 17.92 -3.53 -0.42
CA VAL A 268 16.91 -4.56 -0.16
C VAL A 268 16.86 -5.56 -1.30
N THR A 269 16.52 -6.80 -0.97
CA THR A 269 16.35 -7.89 -1.94
C THR A 269 15.06 -8.64 -1.62
N THR A 270 14.64 -9.55 -2.49
CA THR A 270 13.52 -10.45 -2.22
C THR A 270 13.74 -11.33 -0.98
N GLU A 271 14.98 -11.49 -0.53
CA GLU A 271 15.34 -12.26 0.67
C GLU A 271 15.34 -11.41 1.95
N THR A 272 15.29 -10.09 1.84
CA THR A 272 15.19 -9.18 3.00
C THR A 272 13.90 -9.49 3.76
N VAL A 273 13.99 -9.61 5.08
CA VAL A 273 12.85 -9.90 5.96
C VAL A 273 12.26 -8.59 6.49
N ILE A 274 10.94 -8.45 6.39
CA ILE A 274 10.15 -7.39 7.01
C ILE A 274 9.48 -7.95 8.26
N GLU A 275 9.49 -7.15 9.32
CA GLU A 275 8.90 -7.44 10.63
C GLU A 275 7.53 -6.77 10.76
N PHE A 276 6.55 -7.49 11.29
CA PHE A 276 5.20 -6.98 11.56
C PHE A 276 4.88 -6.94 13.07
N GLY A 277 5.86 -7.25 13.92
CA GLY A 277 5.73 -7.22 15.38
C GLY A 277 4.64 -8.16 15.88
N ILE A 278 3.70 -7.61 16.67
CA ILE A 278 2.58 -8.39 17.23
C ILE A 278 1.41 -8.56 16.25
N LEU A 279 1.43 -7.86 15.11
CA LEU A 279 0.31 -7.83 14.17
C LEU A 279 0.34 -9.03 13.22
N ASP A 280 1.54 -9.51 12.85
CA ASP A 280 1.72 -10.69 12.01
C ASP A 280 3.15 -11.27 12.16
N ARG A 281 3.40 -12.42 11.53
CA ARG A 281 4.73 -13.04 11.43
C ARG A 281 5.68 -12.24 10.52
N PRO A 282 7.00 -12.37 10.71
CA PRO A 282 7.97 -11.86 9.75
C PRO A 282 7.83 -12.56 8.39
N ARG A 283 8.08 -11.83 7.30
CA ARG A 283 7.97 -12.33 5.92
C ARG A 283 9.12 -11.80 5.08
N LYS A 284 9.55 -12.57 4.09
CA LYS A 284 10.49 -12.07 3.07
C LYS A 284 9.77 -11.13 2.12
N ILE A 285 10.45 -10.10 1.64
CA ILE A 285 9.91 -9.18 0.61
C ILE A 285 9.36 -9.96 -0.59
N GLY A 286 10.05 -11.02 -1.03
CA GLY A 286 9.60 -11.85 -2.15
C GLY A 286 8.22 -12.51 -1.95
N GLU A 287 7.78 -12.74 -0.70
CA GLU A 287 6.43 -13.24 -0.39
C GLU A 287 5.34 -12.16 -0.57
N LEU A 288 5.75 -10.88 -0.68
CA LEU A 288 4.86 -9.72 -0.65
C LEU A 288 4.72 -9.02 -2.02
N MET A 289 5.54 -9.41 -3.00
CA MET A 289 5.69 -8.65 -4.26
C MET A 289 4.54 -8.82 -5.26
N ASP A 290 3.68 -9.83 -5.11
CA ASP A 290 2.60 -10.13 -6.06
C ASP A 290 1.28 -10.38 -5.33
N ALA A 291 0.33 -9.46 -5.53
CA ALA A 291 -1.02 -9.46 -4.98
C ALA A 291 -1.87 -10.70 -5.35
N GLN A 292 -1.42 -11.51 -6.30
CA GLN A 292 -2.07 -12.75 -6.74
C GLN A 292 -1.27 -14.02 -6.39
N SER A 293 -0.21 -13.89 -5.60
CA SER A 293 0.66 -15.01 -5.20
C SER A 293 0.77 -15.16 -3.68
N ALA A 294 1.45 -16.23 -3.23
CA ALA A 294 1.65 -16.54 -1.82
C ALA A 294 0.34 -16.58 -1.02
N GLU A 295 0.17 -15.69 -0.05
CA GLU A 295 -1.04 -15.60 0.77
C GLU A 295 -2.05 -14.56 0.24
N TYR A 296 -1.71 -13.86 -0.85
CA TYR A 296 -2.57 -12.87 -1.48
C TYR A 296 -3.35 -13.46 -2.66
N CYS A 297 -4.57 -12.97 -2.83
CA CYS A 297 -5.39 -13.21 -4.03
C CYS A 297 -6.38 -12.06 -4.17
N TYR A 298 -5.89 -10.91 -4.63
CA TYR A 298 -6.72 -9.77 -4.97
C TYR A 298 -6.20 -9.07 -6.22
N ARG A 299 -7.04 -8.20 -6.78
CA ARG A 299 -6.71 -7.35 -7.92
C ARG A 299 -7.48 -6.05 -7.82
N TYR A 300 -6.96 -5.01 -8.47
CA TYR A 300 -7.71 -3.79 -8.69
C TYR A 300 -8.26 -3.76 -10.10
N ASP A 301 -9.43 -3.13 -10.25
CA ASP A 301 -9.94 -2.78 -11.56
C ASP A 301 -9.16 -1.56 -12.08
N ALA A 302 -8.88 -1.57 -13.39
CA ALA A 302 -8.12 -0.53 -14.08
C ALA A 302 -8.96 0.72 -14.32
#